data_AF-A0A3S4KP54-F1
#
_entry.id   AF-A0A3S4KP54-F1
#
_cell.length_a   1.000
_cell.length_b   1.000
_cell.length_c   1.000
_cell.angle_alpha   90.00
_cell.angle_beta   90.00
_cell.angle_gamma   90.00
#
_symmetry.space_group_name_H-M   'P 1'
#
loop_
_entity.id
_entity.type
_entity.pdbx_description
1 polymer ?
#
loop_
_entity_poly.entity_id
_entity_poly.type
_entity_poly.pdbx_seq_one_letter_code
_entity_poly.pdbx_strand_id
1 'polypeptide(L)'
;MCAISAAGLWLLPELAIGWTLLFGFGSGATMILGLTFIGLRASSAHQAAALSGMAQSVGYLLAACGPPLMGRIHDANGDWHIPLLAVALISLVMAVCGALAGRDREIHP
;
A
#
# COMPACT_ATOMS: atom_id res chain seq x y z
N MET A 1 -1.69 -6.38 7.51
CA MET A 1 -1.67 -7.57 6.63
C MET A 1 -0.46 -7.55 5.70
N CYS A 2 -0.33 -6.57 4.78
CA CYS A 2 0.77 -6.53 3.81
C CYS A 2 2.19 -6.58 4.43
N ALA A 3 2.44 -5.80 5.50
CA ALA A 3 3.73 -5.84 6.20
C ALA A 3 4.04 -7.20 6.84
N ILE A 4 3.01 -7.87 7.39
CA ILE A 4 3.14 -9.20 8.00
C ILE A 4 3.43 -10.25 6.92
N SER A 5 2.74 -10.19 5.78
CA SER A 5 3.01 -11.06 4.64
C SER A 5 4.42 -10.89 4.08
N ALA A 6 4.91 -9.66 3.95
CA ALA A 6 6.27 -9.38 3.48
C ALA A 6 7.33 -9.92 4.45
N ALA A 7 7.12 -9.74 5.76
CA ALA A 7 7.98 -10.34 6.79
C ALA A 7 7.87 -11.88 6.82
N GLY A 8 6.68 -12.43 6.56
CA GLY A 8 6.45 -13.87 6.48
C GLY A 8 7.18 -14.52 5.30
N LEU A 9 7.21 -13.88 4.14
CA LEU A 9 8.04 -14.32 3.00
C LEU A 9 9.54 -14.33 3.33
N TRP A 10 9.96 -13.44 4.22
CA TRP A 10 11.36 -13.38 4.66
C TRP A 10 11.70 -14.50 5.66
N LEU A 11 10.85 -14.74 6.64
CA LEU A 11 11.12 -15.66 7.75
C LEU A 11 10.75 -17.12 7.45
N LEU A 12 9.69 -17.35 6.67
CA LEU A 12 9.12 -18.66 6.38
C LEU A 12 8.69 -18.76 4.90
N PRO A 13 9.65 -18.83 3.96
CA PRO A 13 9.35 -18.86 2.53
C PRO A 13 8.60 -20.12 2.08
N GLU A 14 8.68 -21.23 2.85
CA GLU A 14 7.91 -22.47 2.60
C GLU A 14 6.39 -22.25 2.53
N LEU A 15 5.89 -21.18 3.17
CA LEU A 15 4.48 -20.80 3.19
C LEU A 15 4.15 -19.68 2.16
N ALA A 16 4.97 -19.51 1.12
CA ALA A 16 4.86 -18.42 0.14
C ALA A 16 3.45 -18.24 -0.44
N ILE A 17 2.72 -19.33 -0.70
CA ILE A 17 1.34 -19.28 -1.19
C ILE A 17 0.44 -18.55 -0.18
N GLY A 18 0.52 -18.92 1.10
CA GLY A 18 -0.27 -18.31 2.17
C GLY A 18 0.07 -16.82 2.34
N TRP A 19 1.36 -16.47 2.33
CA TRP A 19 1.79 -15.08 2.45
C TRP A 19 1.34 -14.22 1.27
N THR A 20 1.42 -14.76 0.05
CA THR A 20 1.01 -14.07 -1.18
C THR A 20 -0.50 -13.83 -1.20
N LEU A 21 -1.31 -14.82 -0.79
CA LEU A 21 -2.76 -14.66 -0.65
C LEU A 21 -3.11 -13.58 0.39
N LEU A 22 -2.46 -13.61 1.56
CA LEU A 22 -2.66 -12.61 2.60
C LEU A 22 -2.23 -11.21 2.15
N PHE A 23 -1.16 -11.10 1.37
CA PHE A 23 -0.70 -9.84 0.80
C PHE A 23 -1.71 -9.30 -0.21
N GLY A 24 -2.20 -10.15 -1.12
CA GLY A 24 -3.21 -9.79 -2.10
C GLY A 24 -4.51 -9.31 -1.45
N PHE A 25 -4.99 -10.05 -0.45
CA PHE A 25 -6.18 -9.65 0.32
C PHE A 25 -5.97 -8.32 1.04
N GLY A 26 -4.82 -8.13 1.69
CA GLY A 26 -4.50 -6.88 2.39
C GLY A 26 -4.40 -5.67 1.46
N SER A 27 -3.81 -5.85 0.28
CA SER A 27 -3.72 -4.81 -0.75
C SER A 27 -5.11 -4.43 -1.27
N GLY A 28 -5.94 -5.42 -1.62
CA GLY A 28 -7.30 -5.20 -2.09
C GLY A 28 -8.17 -4.49 -1.04
N ALA A 29 -8.11 -4.93 0.22
CA ALA A 29 -8.84 -4.27 1.31
C ALA A 29 -8.40 -2.81 1.48
N THR A 30 -7.11 -2.52 1.37
CA THR A 30 -6.58 -1.15 1.48
C THR A 30 -7.07 -0.26 0.35
N MET A 31 -7.11 -0.78 -0.89
CA MET A 31 -7.62 -0.04 -2.05
C MET A 31 -9.09 0.34 -1.86
N ILE A 32 -9.93 -0.60 -1.42
CA ILE A 32 -11.36 -0.35 -1.16
C ILE A 32 -11.52 0.70 -0.07
N LEU A 33 -10.83 0.55 1.07
CA LEU A 33 -10.87 1.52 2.17
C LEU A 33 -10.44 2.93 1.73
N GLY A 34 -9.38 3.03 0.92
CA GLY A 34 -8.91 4.31 0.39
C GLY A 34 -9.97 5.01 -0.47
N LEU A 35 -10.63 4.27 -1.37
CA LEU A 35 -11.73 4.81 -2.17
C LEU A 35 -12.94 5.19 -1.31
N THR A 36 -13.27 4.40 -0.29
CA THR A 36 -14.33 4.72 0.67
C THR A 36 -14.05 6.01 1.43
N PHE A 37 -12.82 6.21 1.94
CA PHE A 37 -12.45 7.44 2.64
C PHE A 37 -12.53 8.68 1.74
N ILE A 38 -12.10 8.57 0.48
CA ILE A 38 -12.27 9.65 -0.51
C ILE A 38 -13.75 9.99 -0.68
N GLY A 39 -14.62 8.96 -0.81
CA GLY A 39 -16.06 9.15 -0.96
C GLY A 39 -16.71 9.80 0.27
N LEU A 40 -16.35 9.36 1.48
CA LEU A 40 -16.88 9.91 2.74
C LEU A 40 -16.41 11.36 3.00
N ARG A 41 -15.28 11.78 2.44
CA ARG A 41 -14.70 13.12 2.68
C ARG A 41 -14.99 14.14 1.59
N ALA A 42 -15.42 13.70 0.41
CA ALA A 42 -15.80 14.59 -0.68
C ALA A 42 -17.22 15.15 -0.46
N SER A 43 -17.43 16.45 -0.67
CA SER A 43 -18.75 17.07 -0.54
C SER A 43 -19.61 16.93 -1.81
N SER A 44 -19.04 16.41 -2.90
CA SER A 44 -19.73 16.18 -4.18
C SER A 44 -19.09 15.05 -4.98
N ALA A 45 -19.87 14.44 -5.88
CA ALA A 45 -19.40 13.38 -6.78
C ALA A 45 -18.25 13.86 -7.69
N HIS A 46 -18.28 15.13 -8.12
CA HIS A 46 -17.22 15.71 -8.94
C HIS A 46 -15.91 15.83 -8.16
N GLN A 47 -15.96 16.28 -6.91
CA GLN A 47 -14.78 16.37 -6.05
C GLN A 47 -14.22 14.98 -5.71
N ALA A 48 -15.08 13.98 -5.48
CA ALA A 48 -14.66 12.60 -5.25
C ALA A 48 -13.91 12.03 -6.45
N ALA A 49 -14.43 12.27 -7.67
CA ALA A 49 -13.79 11.83 -8.91
C ALA A 49 -12.42 12.51 -9.13
N ALA A 50 -12.33 13.82 -8.91
CA ALA A 50 -11.07 14.55 -9.02
C ALA A 50 -10.03 14.09 -8.00
N LEU A 51 -10.43 13.94 -6.72
CA LEU A 51 -9.54 13.48 -5.65
C LEU A 51 -9.06 12.04 -5.88
N SER A 52 -9.96 11.15 -6.30
CA SER A 52 -9.62 9.78 -6.69
C SER A 52 -8.66 9.76 -7.88
N GLY A 53 -8.90 10.59 -8.90
CA GLY A 53 -8.00 10.74 -10.05
C GLY A 53 -6.60 11.16 -9.64
N MET A 54 -6.46 12.19 -8.79
CA MET A 54 -5.16 12.63 -8.28
C MET A 54 -4.44 11.53 -7.50
N ALA A 55 -5.15 10.86 -6.59
CA ALA A 55 -4.59 9.77 -5.79
C ALA A 55 -4.12 8.60 -6.67
N GLN A 56 -4.92 8.24 -7.67
CA GLN A 56 -4.57 7.19 -8.63
C GLN A 56 -3.39 7.58 -9.53
N SER A 57 -3.31 8.83 -10.01
CA SER A 57 -2.15 9.27 -10.80
C SER A 57 -0.84 9.12 -10.03
N VAL A 58 -0.82 9.54 -8.76
CA VAL A 58 0.35 9.34 -7.88
C VAL A 58 0.60 7.84 -7.63
N GLY A 59 -0.45 7.08 -7.34
CA GLY A 59 -0.35 5.64 -7.09
C GLY A 59 0.21 4.87 -8.29
N TYR A 60 -0.25 5.17 -9.50
CA TYR A 60 0.25 4.53 -10.72
C TYR A 60 1.67 4.95 -11.07
N LEU A 61 2.05 6.21 -10.80
CA LEU A 61 3.44 6.63 -10.95
C LEU A 61 4.36 5.84 -10.01
N LEU A 62 3.98 5.70 -8.74
CA LEU A 62 4.71 4.89 -7.78
C LEU A 62 4.74 3.40 -8.20
N ALA A 63 3.62 2.86 -8.70
CA ALA A 63 3.55 1.49 -9.19
C ALA A 63 4.44 1.26 -10.42
N ALA A 64 4.62 2.27 -11.28
CA ALA A 64 5.52 2.20 -12.42
C ALA A 64 6.99 2.27 -12.01
N CYS A 65 7.33 3.12 -11.02
CA CYS A 65 8.71 3.31 -10.56
C CYS A 65 9.17 2.26 -9.53
N GLY A 66 8.25 1.65 -8.79
CA GLY A 66 8.53 0.71 -7.71
C GLY A 66 9.29 -0.54 -8.15
N PRO A 67 8.78 -1.33 -9.11
CA PRO A 67 9.42 -2.57 -9.56
C PRO A 67 10.84 -2.35 -10.14
N PRO A 68 11.09 -1.35 -11.02
CA PRO A 68 12.44 -1.07 -11.49
C PRO A 68 13.42 -0.69 -10.37
N LEU A 69 12.96 0.07 -9.37
CA LEU A 69 13.78 0.45 -8.23
C LEU A 69 14.12 -0.77 -7.36
N MET A 70 13.12 -1.60 -7.04
CA MET A 70 13.33 -2.82 -6.25
C MET A 70 14.19 -3.84 -7.00
N GLY A 71 14.02 -3.97 -8.32
CA GLY A 71 14.88 -4.79 -9.18
C GLY A 71 16.33 -4.33 -9.14
N ARG A 72 16.59 -3.01 -9.25
CA ARG A 72 17.97 -2.49 -9.10
C ARG A 72 18.58 -2.74 -7.73
N ILE A 73 17.79 -2.62 -6.66
CA ILE A 73 18.25 -2.91 -5.29
C ILE A 73 18.58 -4.40 -5.15
N HIS A 74 17.77 -5.27 -5.75
CA HIS A 74 18.05 -6.70 -5.82
C HIS A 74 19.35 -6.97 -6.59
N ASP A 75 19.50 -6.41 -7.79
CA ASP A 75 20.67 -6.67 -8.65
C ASP A 75 22.00 -6.21 -8.02
N ALA A 76 21.96 -5.13 -7.23
CA ALA A 76 23.14 -4.63 -6.52
C ALA A 76 23.54 -5.51 -5.32
N ASN A 77 22.57 -6.13 -4.64
CA ASN A 77 22.80 -6.88 -3.40
C ASN A 77 22.78 -8.41 -3.60
N GLY A 78 22.25 -8.90 -4.73
CA GLY A 78 22.06 -10.31 -5.04
C GLY A 78 21.00 -11.02 -4.19
N ASP A 79 20.16 -10.27 -3.45
CA ASP A 79 19.23 -10.83 -2.46
C ASP A 79 17.90 -10.04 -2.41
N TRP A 80 16.81 -10.73 -2.12
CA TRP A 80 15.44 -10.22 -2.02
C TRP A 80 15.10 -9.70 -0.62
N HIS A 81 15.94 -9.95 0.37
CA HIS A 81 15.71 -9.50 1.74
C HIS A 81 15.53 -7.98 1.88
N ILE A 82 16.38 -7.19 1.22
CA ILE A 82 16.31 -5.72 1.26
C ILE A 82 15.05 -5.20 0.55
N PRO A 83 14.71 -5.64 -0.68
CA PRO A 83 13.44 -5.31 -1.32
C PRO A 83 12.20 -5.67 -0.47
N LEU A 84 12.17 -6.87 0.14
CA LEU A 84 11.07 -7.30 1.00
C LEU A 84 10.92 -6.43 2.24
N LEU A 85 12.04 -6.06 2.87
CA LEU A 85 12.05 -5.14 4.01
C LEU A 85 11.52 -3.76 3.61
N ALA A 86 11.93 -3.24 2.45
CA ALA A 86 11.43 -1.97 1.95
C ALA A 86 9.91 -1.99 1.71
N VAL A 87 9.38 -3.06 1.12
CA VAL A 87 7.93 -3.25 0.94
C VAL A 87 7.20 -3.33 2.29
N ALA A 88 7.78 -4.00 3.29
CA ALA A 88 7.21 -4.07 4.63
C ALA A 88 7.15 -2.69 5.30
N LEU A 89 8.23 -1.89 5.19
CA LEU A 89 8.29 -0.54 5.74
C LEU A 89 7.28 0.40 5.05
N ILE A 90 7.20 0.37 3.71
CA ILE A 90 6.21 1.15 2.95
C ILE A 90 4.79 0.76 3.37
N SER A 91 4.53 -0.54 3.54
CA SER A 91 3.23 -1.04 4.00
C SER A 91 2.87 -0.54 5.40
N LEU A 92 3.87 -0.39 6.30
CA LEU A 92 3.66 0.14 7.64
C LEU A 92 3.33 1.64 7.58
N VAL A 93 4.06 2.42 6.78
CA VAL A 93 3.76 3.84 6.56
C VAL A 93 2.33 3.99 6.01
N MET A 94 1.95 3.17 5.03
CA MET A 94 0.60 3.17 4.48
C MET A 94 -0.46 2.83 5.55
N ALA A 95 -0.18 1.87 6.43
CA ALA A 95 -1.09 1.51 7.53
C ALA A 95 -1.26 2.67 8.53
N VAL A 96 -0.18 3.39 8.86
CA VAL A 96 -0.24 4.59 9.71
C VAL A 96 -1.06 5.69 9.05
N CYS A 97 -0.81 5.98 7.77
CA CYS A 97 -1.59 6.96 7.01
C CYS A 97 -3.08 6.58 6.95
N GLY A 98 -3.39 5.31 6.69
CA GLY A 98 -4.76 4.80 6.67
C GLY A 98 -5.44 4.90 8.04
N ALA A 99 -4.73 4.58 9.12
CA ALA A 99 -5.25 4.73 10.48
C ALA A 99 -5.51 6.20 10.85
N LEU A 100 -4.64 7.12 10.42
CA LEU A 100 -4.85 8.56 10.60
C LEU A 100 -6.04 9.07 9.78
N ALA A 101 -6.20 8.60 8.55
CA ALA A 101 -7.31 8.96 7.67
C ALA A 101 -8.66 8.43 8.17
N GLY A 102 -8.67 7.26 8.81
CA GLY A 102 -9.87 6.64 9.38
C GLY A 102 -10.23 7.13 10.78
N ARG A 103 -9.44 8.03 11.39
CA ARG A 103 -9.80 8.62 12.69
C ARG A 103 -11.03 9.51 12.52
N ASP A 104 -11.97 9.36 13.45
CA ASP A 104 -13.19 10.15 13.55
C ASP A 104 -12.88 11.59 14.00
N ARG A 105 -12.23 12.34 13.11
CA ARG A 105 -11.94 13.77 13.27
C ARG A 105 -12.69 14.52 12.18
N GLU A 106 -13.71 15.27 12.60
CA GLU A 106 -14.37 16.27 11.75
C GLU A 106 -13.36 17.37 11.38
N ILE A 107 -13.31 17.78 10.11
CA ILE A 107 -12.67 19.05 9.74
C ILE A 107 -13.59 20.13 10.30
N HIS A 108 -13.24 20.71 11.44
CA HIS A 108 -13.85 21.96 11.86
C HIS A 108 -13.25 23.12 11.05
N PRO A 109 -14.08 24.06 10.56
CA PRO A 109 -13.64 25.24 9.80
C PRO A 109 -12.83 26.23 10.64
#